data_AF-A0A924SD58-F1
#
_entry.id   AF-A0A924SD58-F1
#
_cell.length_a   1.000
_cell.length_b   1.000
_cell.length_c   1.000
_cell.angle_alpha   90.00
_cell.angle_beta   90.00
_cell.angle_gamma   90.00
#
_symmetry.space_group_name_H-M   'P 1'
#
loop_
_entity.id
_entity.type
_entity.pdbx_description
1 polymer ?
#
loop_
_entity_poly.entity_id
_entity_poly.type
_entity_poly.pdbx_seq_one_letter_code
_entity_poly.pdbx_strand_id
1 'polypeptide(L)'
;MKLVECVPNFSEGRRPEVVTAIRDAIAAVAGVHVLDASADASHNRCVITFVAPVDVAGDAAFAGIREALQRIDLGAHTGEHPRMG
;
A
#
# COMPACT_ATOMS: atom_id res chain seq x y z
N MET A 1 11.55 22.23 3.22
CA MET A 1 11.61 20.77 2.92
C MET A 1 10.58 20.48 1.84
N LYS A 2 10.93 19.72 0.80
CA LYS A 2 9.97 19.32 -0.25
C LYS A 2 9.41 17.94 0.10
N LEU A 3 8.10 17.82 0.13
CA LEU A 3 7.38 16.58 0.36
C LEU A 3 6.67 16.17 -0.93
N VAL A 4 6.46 14.87 -1.07
CA VAL A 4 5.56 14.29 -2.08
C VAL A 4 4.52 13.45 -1.38
N GLU A 5 3.32 13.44 -1.94
CA GLU A 5 2.28 12.48 -1.58
C GLU A 5 2.41 11.26 -2.49
N CYS A 6 2.27 10.08 -1.89
CA CYS A 6 2.23 8.82 -2.59
C CYS A 6 0.97 8.08 -2.18
N VAL A 7 0.24 7.60 -3.17
CA VAL A 7 -1.07 6.95 -3.00
C VAL A 7 -1.04 5.55 -3.64
N PRO A 8 -0.16 4.62 -3.17
CA PRO A 8 -0.14 3.26 -3.70
C PRO A 8 -1.47 2.54 -3.48
N ASN A 9 -1.76 1.68 -4.45
CA ASN A 9 -2.97 0.89 -4.52
C ASN A 9 -2.57 -0.57 -4.49
N PHE A 10 -3.19 -1.36 -3.62
CA PHE A 10 -2.92 -2.79 -3.54
C PHE A 10 -4.20 -3.58 -3.78
N SER A 11 -4.08 -4.67 -4.55
CA SER A 11 -5.15 -5.62 -4.82
C SER A 11 -5.39 -6.53 -3.60
N GLU A 12 -5.80 -5.91 -2.50
CA GLU A 12 -6.23 -6.55 -1.27
C GLU A 12 -7.12 -5.58 -0.47
N GLY A 13 -8.32 -5.99 -0.08
CA GLY A 13 -9.23 -5.18 0.74
C GLY A 13 -10.06 -6.00 1.74
N ARG A 14 -9.80 -7.30 1.85
CA ARG A 14 -10.58 -8.26 2.67
C ARG A 14 -9.80 -8.81 3.86
N ARG A 15 -8.46 -8.82 3.78
CA ARG A 15 -7.53 -9.33 4.79
C ARG A 15 -6.83 -8.17 5.51
N PRO A 16 -7.37 -7.70 6.65
CA PRO A 16 -6.82 -6.54 7.36
C PRO A 16 -5.38 -6.73 7.80
N GLU A 17 -4.97 -7.96 8.11
CA GLU A 17 -3.61 -8.32 8.47
C GLU A 17 -2.61 -8.10 7.33
N VAL A 18 -3.03 -8.31 6.07
CA VAL A 18 -2.20 -8.05 4.89
C VAL A 18 -2.08 -6.54 4.65
N VAL A 19 -3.21 -5.82 4.70
CA VAL A 19 -3.22 -4.36 4.54
C VAL A 19 -2.37 -3.67 5.63
N THR A 20 -2.51 -4.13 6.88
CA THR A 20 -1.74 -3.64 8.03
C THR A 20 -0.25 -3.88 7.84
N ALA A 21 0.16 -5.08 7.40
CA ALA A 21 1.56 -5.37 7.14
C ALA A 21 2.17 -4.46 6.06
N ILE A 22 1.44 -4.22 4.96
CA ILE A 22 1.89 -3.33 3.88
C ILE A 22 2.03 -1.89 4.38
N ARG A 23 1.03 -1.39 5.11
CA ARG A 23 1.05 -0.06 5.74
C ARG A 23 2.25 0.08 6.67
N ASP A 24 2.51 -0.91 7.51
CA ASP A 24 3.58 -0.85 8.50
C ASP A 24 4.96 -0.93 7.84
N ALA A 25 5.10 -1.68 6.74
CA ALA A 25 6.31 -1.69 5.93
C ALA A 25 6.61 -0.30 5.33
N ILE A 26 5.58 0.41 4.85
CA ILE A 26 5.71 1.79 4.35
C ILE A 26 6.11 2.74 5.51
N ALA A 27 5.40 2.65 6.64
CA ALA A 27 5.61 3.52 7.80
C ALA A 27 6.96 3.30 8.50
N ALA A 28 7.57 2.13 8.35
CA ALA A 28 8.88 1.81 8.90
C ALA A 28 10.04 2.57 8.23
N VAL A 29 9.82 3.14 7.03
CA VAL A 29 10.83 3.96 6.36
C VAL A 29 10.91 5.33 7.02
N ALA A 30 12.12 5.71 7.47
CA ALA A 30 12.34 6.95 8.18
C ALA A 30 11.93 8.19 7.34
N GLY A 31 11.18 9.11 7.95
CA GLY A 31 10.68 10.31 7.28
C GLY A 31 9.33 10.14 6.58
N VAL A 32 8.75 8.94 6.58
CA VAL A 32 7.40 8.69 6.08
C VAL A 32 6.35 9.01 7.14
N HIS A 33 5.25 9.63 6.70
CA HIS A 33 4.04 9.77 7.49
C HIS A 33 2.85 9.21 6.71
N VAL A 34 2.28 8.12 7.21
CA VAL A 34 1.01 7.59 6.70
C VAL A 34 -0.12 8.51 7.14
N LEU A 35 -0.90 8.98 6.18
CA LEU A 35 -2.03 9.88 6.36
C LEU A 35 -3.35 9.13 6.43
N ASP A 36 -3.51 8.10 5.58
CA ASP A 36 -4.70 7.26 5.54
C ASP A 36 -4.35 5.84 5.08
N ALA A 37 -5.17 4.88 5.50
CA ALA A 37 -5.18 3.52 4.97
C ALA A 37 -6.63 3.04 4.92
N SER A 38 -7.21 3.06 3.72
CA SER A 38 -8.58 2.67 3.46
C SER A 38 -8.64 1.38 2.66
N ALA A 39 -9.56 0.49 3.03
CA ALA A 39 -9.75 -0.80 2.38
C ALA A 39 -11.23 -1.03 2.09
N ASP A 40 -11.51 -1.63 0.93
CA ASP A 40 -12.86 -1.96 0.49
C ASP A 40 -12.94 -3.44 0.13
N ALA A 41 -13.83 -4.17 0.81
CA ALA A 41 -13.98 -5.61 0.66
C ALA A 41 -14.68 -6.03 -0.64
N SER A 42 -15.58 -5.21 -1.18
CA SER A 42 -16.28 -5.48 -2.45
C SER A 42 -15.34 -5.30 -3.63
N HIS A 43 -14.63 -4.17 -3.64
CA HIS A 43 -13.58 -3.88 -4.61
C HIS A 43 -12.35 -4.79 -4.44
N ASN A 44 -12.18 -5.37 -3.24
CA ASN A 44 -10.99 -6.12 -2.80
C ASN A 44 -9.69 -5.36 -3.10
N ARG A 45 -9.68 -4.09 -2.70
CA ARG A 45 -8.59 -3.14 -2.93
C ARG A 45 -8.41 -2.26 -1.70
N CYS A 46 -7.16 -1.90 -1.42
CA CYS A 46 -6.83 -0.88 -0.44
C CYS A 46 -6.00 0.23 -1.07
N VAL A 47 -6.14 1.42 -0.49
CA VAL A 47 -5.37 2.61 -0.82
C VAL A 47 -4.66 3.04 0.45
N ILE A 48 -3.35 3.19 0.37
CA ILE A 48 -2.55 3.73 1.48
C ILE A 48 -2.03 5.07 1.01
N THR A 49 -2.30 6.13 1.77
CA THR A 49 -1.86 7.48 1.46
C THR A 49 -0.78 7.87 2.44
N PHE A 50 0.39 8.29 1.94
CA PHE A 50 1.49 8.76 2.78
C PHE A 50 2.20 9.95 2.17
N VAL A 51 2.85 10.74 3.01
CA VAL A 51 3.77 11.81 2.59
C VAL A 51 5.18 11.49 3.05
N ALA A 52 6.16 11.86 2.23
CA ALA A 52 7.57 11.62 2.52
C ALA A 52 8.47 12.65 1.80
N PRO A 53 9.71 12.86 2.28
CA PRO A 53 10.77 13.50 1.49
C PRO A 53 10.92 12.84 0.11
N VAL A 54 11.21 13.65 -0.91
CA VAL A 54 11.33 13.19 -2.31
C VAL A 54 12.33 12.04 -2.46
N ASP A 55 13.42 12.08 -1.71
CA ASP A 55 14.53 11.13 -1.73
C ASP A 55 14.22 9.79 -1.06
N VAL A 56 13.21 9.71 -0.18
CA VAL A 56 12.84 8.47 0.53
C VAL A 56 11.48 7.91 0.07
N ALA A 57 10.68 8.68 -0.65
CA ALA A 57 9.35 8.26 -1.10
C ALA A 57 9.38 6.98 -1.96
N GLY A 58 10.43 6.82 -2.79
CA GLY A 58 10.63 5.60 -3.59
C GLY A 58 10.87 4.37 -2.72
N ASP A 59 11.73 4.48 -1.71
CA ASP A 59 12.03 3.37 -0.78
C ASP A 59 10.80 2.97 0.03
N ALA A 60 10.00 3.95 0.46
CA ALA A 60 8.74 3.72 1.16
C ALA A 60 7.73 2.94 0.29
N ALA A 61 7.53 3.38 -0.96
CA ALA A 61 6.66 2.67 -1.89
C ALA A 61 7.17 1.24 -2.17
N PHE A 62 8.49 1.07 -2.36
CA PHE A 62 9.09 -0.23 -2.61
C PHE A 62 8.97 -1.18 -1.41
N ALA A 63 9.07 -0.68 -0.18
CA ALA A 63 8.85 -1.47 1.02
C ALA A 63 7.42 -2.04 1.06
N GLY A 64 6.41 -1.23 0.73
CA GLY A 64 5.03 -1.68 0.59
C GLY A 64 4.84 -2.73 -0.51
N ILE A 65 5.45 -2.52 -1.69
CA ILE A 65 5.43 -3.48 -2.81
C ILE A 65 6.03 -4.83 -2.40
N ARG A 66 7.19 -4.82 -1.74
CA ARG A 66 7.87 -6.05 -1.28
C ARG A 66 6.98 -6.84 -0.31
N GLU A 67 6.30 -6.15 0.59
CA GLU A 67 5.41 -6.80 1.56
C GLU A 67 4.16 -7.36 0.88
N ALA A 68 3.59 -6.62 -0.07
CA ALA A 68 2.45 -7.07 -0.88
C ALA A 68 2.78 -8.33 -1.68
N LEU A 69 3.95 -8.37 -2.33
CA LEU A 69 4.41 -9.52 -3.13
C LEU A 69 4.48 -10.82 -2.33
N GLN A 70 4.76 -10.75 -1.03
CA GLN A 70 4.86 -11.94 -0.16
C GLN A 70 3.49 -12.48 0.28
N ARG A 71 2.42 -11.69 0.14
CA ARG A 71 1.12 -11.94 0.79
C ARG A 71 -0.08 -11.97 -0.16
N ILE A 72 0.06 -11.36 -1.33
CA ILE A 72 -1.00 -11.25 -2.33
C ILE A 72 -0.66 -12.16 -3.50
N ASP A 73 -1.51 -13.17 -3.69
CA ASP A 73 -1.53 -13.97 -4.92
C ASP A 73 -2.61 -13.41 -5.86
N LEU A 74 -2.17 -12.80 -6.96
CA LEU A 74 -3.06 -12.23 -7.97
C LEU A 74 -3.80 -13.29 -8.78
N GLY A 75 -3.28 -14.53 -8.85
CA GLY A 75 -3.96 -15.64 -9.53
C GLY A 75 -5.25 -16.07 -8.81
N ALA A 76 -5.30 -15.86 -7.50
CA ALA A 76 -6.49 -16.11 -6.67
C ALA A 76 -7.32 -14.83 -6.40
N HIS A 77 -6.82 -13.65 -6.74
CA HIS A 77 -7.49 -12.39 -6.44
C HIS A 77 -8.75 -12.16 -7.27
N THR A 78 -9.84 -11.82 -6.59
CA THR A 78 -11.10 -11.39 -7.20
C THR A 78 -11.68 -10.18 -6.47
N GLY A 79 -12.25 -9.25 -7.22
CA GLY A 79 -12.87 -8.03 -6.72
C GLY A 79 -13.57 -7.28 -7.85
N GLU A 80 -14.51 -6.40 -7.49
CA GLU A 80 -15.30 -5.61 -8.46
C GLU A 80 -14.46 -4.54 -9.18
N HIS A 81 -13.37 -4.09 -8.57
CA HIS A 81 -12.50 -3.07 -9.18
C HIS A 81 -11.58 -3.70 -10.25
N PRO A 82 -11.47 -3.11 -11.45
CA PRO A 82 -10.47 -3.51 -12.43
C PRO A 82 -9.05 -3.36 -11.87
N ARG A 83 -8.19 -4.33 -12.16
CA ARG A 83 -6.79 -4.39 -11.71
C ARG A 83 -5.93 -5.16 -12.69
N MET A 84 -4.64 -4.83 -12.74
CA MET A 84 -3.61 -5.59 -13.45
C MET A 84 -2.53 -6.14 -12.51
N GLY A 85 -2.41 -5.56 -11.31
CA GLY A 85 -1.42 -5.87 -10.29
C GLY A 85 -1.99 -5.69 -8.90
#